data_AF-A0ABC8J4I8-F1
#
_entry.id   AF-A0ABC8J4I8-F1
#
_cell.length_a   1.000
_cell.length_b   1.000
_cell.length_c   1.000
_cell.angle_alpha   90.00
_cell.angle_beta   90.00
_cell.angle_gamma   90.00
#
_symmetry.space_group_name_H-M   'P 1'
#
loop_
_entity.id
_entity.type
_entity.pdbx_description
1 polymer ?
#
loop_
_entity_poly.entity_id
_entity_poly.type
_entity_poly.pdbx_seq_one_letter_code
_entity_poly.pdbx_strand_id
1 'polypeptide(L)'
;MLFVFSIPQDRQTPNQPHSISSQPVHSYHMRYPKHCSFLPKVSVQGLICFAKPSKPMIWNPTIRKFLTLTKPEKNWEHTVAFLGYDPINNKHKVLCMPFNETVDECRVLTLGSAQGSWRKIKTNHKYLFRSYYTSYNCINGVLYYIAYADQNENAGTILMSFDVRSEKFHMIKFPWNNIGGGVLRLYEGMLACFRSNYPGDGITLWILQDAEKHVWSPKNFLVPFYYYDRSLKIACNLIGITDSGEIVYVPVRFYKSFYVIYYDPKRNRFHRVEYKGIADDESRLKNGLVRSRLFNIPIVSNHMESLVFF
;
A
#
# COMPACT_ATOMS: atom_id res chain seq x y z
N MET A 1 -16.93 8.79 11.89
CA MET A 1 -15.89 8.40 12.86
C MET A 1 -14.97 7.41 12.17
N LEU A 2 -13.66 7.41 12.47
CA LEU A 2 -12.71 6.41 11.99
C LEU A 2 -12.44 5.40 13.10
N PHE A 3 -12.55 4.11 12.80
CA PHE A 3 -12.21 3.02 13.69
C PHE A 3 -10.89 2.41 13.23
N VAL A 4 -9.92 2.35 14.13
CA VAL A 4 -8.57 1.87 13.82
C VAL A 4 -8.29 0.67 14.70
N PHE A 5 -7.78 -0.39 14.08
CA PHE A 5 -7.35 -1.62 14.72
C PHE A 5 -5.86 -1.80 14.43
N SER A 6 -5.09 -2.10 15.47
CA SER A 6 -3.68 -2.45 15.36
C SER A 6 -3.48 -3.87 15.83
N ILE A 7 -2.83 -4.66 14.97
CA ILE A 7 -2.52 -6.06 15.21
C ILE A 7 -1.00 -6.13 15.34
N PRO A 8 -0.45 -6.52 16.50
CA PRO A 8 0.98 -6.74 16.64
C PRO A 8 1.41 -7.91 15.74
N GLN A 9 2.57 -7.79 15.12
CA GLN A 9 3.21 -8.90 14.42
C GLN A 9 3.82 -9.85 15.47
N ASP A 10 2.99 -10.67 16.11
CA ASP A 10 3.51 -11.75 16.95
C ASP A 10 4.09 -12.86 16.08
N ARG A 11 5.30 -13.30 16.45
CA ARG A 11 5.97 -14.47 15.89
C ARG A 11 5.20 -15.73 16.29
N GLN A 12 4.17 -16.10 15.53
CA GLN A 12 3.50 -17.38 15.76
C GLN A 12 4.44 -18.54 15.46
N THR A 13 4.53 -19.49 16.38
CA THR A 13 5.28 -20.75 16.18
C THR A 13 4.54 -21.65 15.19
N PRO A 14 5.22 -22.27 14.19
CA PRO A 14 4.56 -22.80 12.98
C PRO A 14 3.77 -24.11 13.14
N ASN A 15 3.55 -24.60 14.38
CA ASN A 15 3.24 -26.02 14.61
C ASN A 15 1.86 -26.29 15.25
N GLN A 16 0.81 -25.53 14.93
CA GLN A 16 -0.56 -25.87 15.37
C GLN A 16 -1.63 -25.74 14.28
N PRO A 17 -2.74 -26.51 14.33
CA PRO A 17 -3.68 -26.64 13.22
C PRO A 17 -4.70 -25.50 13.10
N HIS A 18 -4.97 -25.13 11.85
CA HIS A 18 -6.21 -24.69 11.17
C HIS A 18 -7.10 -23.54 11.67
N SER A 19 -6.95 -23.00 12.87
CA SER A 19 -7.50 -21.67 13.22
C SER A 19 -6.92 -21.24 14.55
N ILE A 20 -6.08 -20.21 14.56
CA ILE A 20 -5.49 -19.69 15.79
C ILE A 20 -6.31 -18.47 16.21
N SER A 21 -6.87 -18.52 17.42
CA SER A 21 -7.46 -17.32 18.04
C SER A 21 -6.34 -16.35 18.37
N SER A 22 -6.40 -15.13 17.84
CA SER A 22 -5.34 -14.14 18.07
C SER A 22 -5.37 -13.54 19.48
N GLN A 23 -4.25 -12.89 19.82
CA GLN A 23 -4.07 -11.94 20.91
C GLN A 23 -5.03 -10.72 20.82
N PRO A 24 -5.19 -9.94 21.91
CA PRO A 24 -6.02 -8.73 21.92
C PRO A 24 -5.59 -7.72 20.84
N VAL A 25 -6.58 -7.23 20.09
CA VAL A 25 -6.41 -6.17 19.09
C VAL A 25 -6.47 -4.82 19.80
N HIS A 26 -5.42 -4.00 19.67
CA HIS A 26 -5.50 -2.63 20.15
C HIS A 26 -6.41 -1.83 19.21
N SER A 27 -7.37 -1.09 19.76
CA SER A 27 -8.30 -0.31 18.96
C SER A 27 -8.53 1.07 19.54
N TYR A 28 -8.82 2.03 18.66
CA TYR A 28 -9.24 3.37 19.06
C TYR A 28 -10.14 3.97 17.99
N HIS A 29 -10.93 4.95 18.41
CA HIS A 29 -11.72 5.78 17.51
C HIS A 29 -11.09 7.17 17.40
N MET A 30 -11.22 7.78 16.23
CA MET A 30 -10.83 9.17 16.03
C MET A 30 -11.76 9.87 15.04
N ARG A 31 -11.72 11.20 15.01
CA ARG A 31 -12.51 11.97 14.03
C ARG A 31 -11.96 11.71 12.63
N TYR A 32 -12.85 11.28 11.75
CA TYR A 32 -12.53 11.08 10.34
C TYR A 32 -12.53 12.44 9.62
N PRO A 33 -11.49 12.78 8.85
CA PRO A 33 -11.48 14.01 8.06
C PRO A 33 -12.63 14.03 7.05
N LYS A 34 -13.43 15.11 7.03
CA LYS A 34 -14.52 15.25 6.06
C LYS A 34 -13.99 15.28 4.61
N HIS A 35 -14.75 14.68 3.70
CA HIS A 35 -14.47 14.63 2.25
C HIS A 35 -13.13 14.01 1.90
N CYS A 36 -12.71 12.98 2.63
CA CYS A 36 -11.52 12.20 2.34
C CYS A 36 -11.91 10.77 1.94
N SER A 37 -11.21 10.17 0.98
CA SER A 37 -11.23 8.74 0.72
C SER A 37 -10.01 8.11 1.38
N PHE A 38 -10.23 7.30 2.42
CA PHE A 38 -9.16 6.66 3.16
C PHE A 38 -8.73 5.39 2.45
N LEU A 39 -7.71 5.53 1.62
CA LEU A 39 -7.15 4.44 0.82
C LEU A 39 -5.64 4.32 1.05
N PRO A 40 -5.19 4.17 2.31
CA PRO A 40 -3.77 4.01 2.58
C PRO A 40 -3.26 2.69 1.98
N LYS A 41 -2.06 2.73 1.42
CA LYS A 41 -1.43 1.55 0.83
C LYS A 41 -0.16 1.10 1.55
N VAL A 42 0.58 2.06 2.10
CA VAL A 42 1.91 1.82 2.66
C VAL A 42 2.10 2.74 3.86
N SER A 43 2.71 2.21 4.92
CA SER A 43 3.32 3.02 5.97
C SER A 43 4.78 3.25 5.62
N VAL A 44 5.21 4.50 5.68
CA VAL A 44 6.58 4.90 5.41
C VAL A 44 7.13 5.53 6.69
N GLN A 45 7.92 4.75 7.43
CA GLN A 45 8.50 5.14 8.72
C GLN A 45 7.45 5.70 9.69
N GLY A 46 6.38 4.94 9.86
CA GLY A 46 5.27 5.25 10.77
C GLY A 46 4.33 6.37 10.34
N LEU A 47 4.51 6.92 9.14
CA LEU A 47 3.55 7.85 8.55
C LEU A 47 2.80 7.19 7.40
N ILE A 48 1.57 7.61 7.17
CA ILE A 48 0.71 7.08 6.11
C ILE A 48 0.18 8.26 5.30
N CYS A 49 0.33 8.20 3.98
CA CYS A 49 -0.21 9.21 3.07
C CYS A 49 -1.42 8.67 2.31
N PHE A 50 -2.43 9.52 2.18
CA PHE A 50 -3.57 9.31 1.29
C PHE A 50 -4.02 10.64 0.69
N ALA A 51 -4.63 10.55 -0.49
CA ALA A 51 -5.07 11.73 -1.22
C ALA A 51 -6.48 12.17 -0.78
N LYS A 52 -6.63 13.44 -0.46
CA LYS A 52 -7.89 14.15 -0.68
C LYS A 52 -7.81 14.74 -2.09
N PRO A 53 -8.94 14.92 -2.83
CA PRO A 53 -8.93 15.70 -4.05
C PRO A 53 -8.18 17.02 -3.81
N SER A 54 -7.12 17.27 -4.58
CA SER A 54 -6.22 18.43 -4.54
C SER A 54 -5.34 18.67 -3.29
N LYS A 55 -5.57 18.03 -2.14
CA LYS A 55 -4.82 18.28 -0.89
C LYS A 55 -4.36 16.99 -0.22
N PRO A 56 -3.12 16.57 -0.40
CA PRO A 56 -2.60 15.37 0.24
C PRO A 56 -2.73 15.47 1.77
N MET A 57 -2.99 14.33 2.41
CA MET A 57 -3.05 14.23 3.86
C MET A 57 -2.03 13.20 4.35
N ILE A 58 -1.44 13.51 5.50
CA ILE A 58 -0.56 12.62 6.25
C ILE A 58 -1.26 12.23 7.54
N TRP A 59 -1.18 10.96 7.87
CA TRP A 59 -1.67 10.40 9.11
C TRP A 59 -0.51 9.79 9.89
N ASN A 60 -0.42 10.17 11.16
CA ASN A 60 0.39 9.48 12.15
C ASN A 60 -0.58 8.71 13.08
N PRO A 61 -0.69 7.38 12.91
CA PRO A 61 -1.53 6.54 13.77
C PRO A 61 -1.11 6.58 15.24
N THR A 62 0.19 6.62 15.54
CA THR A 62 0.75 6.61 16.90
C THR A 62 0.24 7.77 17.74
N ILE A 63 0.36 9.00 17.23
CA ILE A 63 -0.13 10.19 17.94
C ILE A 63 -1.61 10.51 17.61
N ARG A 64 -2.25 9.69 16.77
CA ARG A 64 -3.65 9.83 16.34
C ARG A 64 -3.96 11.20 15.74
N LYS A 65 -3.05 11.73 14.91
CA LYS A 65 -3.22 13.04 14.26
C LYS A 65 -3.17 12.95 12.74
N PHE A 66 -3.96 13.82 12.11
CA PHE A 66 -3.91 14.08 10.68
C PHE A 66 -3.30 15.45 10.42
N LEU A 67 -2.41 15.52 9.44
CA LEU A 67 -1.92 16.75 8.85
C LEU A 67 -2.51 16.89 7.44
N THR A 68 -3.23 17.97 7.20
CA THR A 68 -3.67 18.33 5.84
C THR A 68 -2.64 19.25 5.23
N LEU A 69 -2.06 18.85 4.10
CA LEU A 69 -1.08 19.67 3.40
C LEU A 69 -1.77 20.75 2.56
N THR A 70 -1.03 21.80 2.24
CA THR A 70 -1.46 22.85 1.31
C THR A 70 -1.64 22.25 -0.09
N LYS A 71 -2.43 22.92 -0.94
CA LYS A 71 -2.64 22.49 -2.33
C LYS A 71 -1.28 22.55 -3.07
N PRO A 72 -0.79 21.44 -3.67
CA PRO A 72 0.54 21.41 -4.30
C PRO A 72 0.70 22.40 -5.44
N GLU A 73 -0.36 22.59 -6.21
CA GLU A 73 -0.41 23.51 -7.33
C GLU A 73 -1.86 23.95 -7.56
N LYS A 74 -2.08 25.24 -7.85
CA LYS A 74 -3.42 25.83 -7.95
C LYS A 74 -4.25 25.27 -9.11
N ASN A 75 -3.63 24.99 -10.26
CA ASN A 75 -4.33 24.50 -11.45
C ASN A 75 -4.62 22.99 -11.44
N TRP A 76 -3.99 22.21 -10.54
CA TRP A 76 -4.30 20.79 -10.42
C TRP A 76 -5.62 20.58 -9.68
N GLU A 77 -6.65 20.09 -10.39
CA GLU A 77 -7.93 19.71 -9.78
C GLU A 77 -7.79 18.44 -8.95
N HIS A 78 -7.03 17.49 -9.48
CA HIS A 78 -6.80 16.18 -8.90
C HIS A 78 -5.31 15.86 -8.86
N THR A 79 -4.87 15.28 -7.75
CA THR A 79 -3.45 15.00 -7.53
C THR A 79 -3.24 13.59 -7.00
N VAL A 80 -2.20 12.93 -7.48
CA VAL A 80 -1.65 11.72 -6.86
C VAL A 80 -0.53 12.13 -5.93
N ALA A 81 -0.48 11.52 -4.74
CA ALA A 81 0.51 11.81 -3.72
C ALA A 81 1.18 10.53 -3.23
N PHE A 82 2.49 10.60 -3.04
CA PHE A 82 3.32 9.52 -2.55
C PHE A 82 4.19 10.00 -1.41
N LEU A 83 4.33 9.17 -0.39
CA LEU A 83 5.21 9.44 0.75
C LEU A 83 6.52 8.68 0.58
N GLY A 84 7.63 9.40 0.67
CA GLY A 84 8.97 8.85 0.71
C GLY A 84 9.67 9.22 2.01
N TYR A 85 10.74 8.50 2.33
CA TYR A 85 11.59 8.78 3.48
C TYR A 85 13.06 8.68 3.09
N ASP A 86 13.83 9.71 3.40
CA ASP A 86 15.28 9.72 3.30
C ASP A 86 15.88 9.19 4.62
N PRO A 87 16.44 7.97 4.62
CA PRO A 87 17.01 7.36 5.83
C PRO A 87 18.34 7.98 6.28
N ILE A 88 18.97 8.82 5.46
CA ILE A 88 20.25 9.44 5.79
C ILE A 88 20.01 10.76 6.50
N ASN A 89 19.10 11.58 5.97
CA ASN A 89 18.76 12.86 6.59
C ASN A 89 17.59 12.78 7.57
N ASN A 90 16.97 11.59 7.72
CA ASN A 90 15.80 11.34 8.56
C ASN A 90 14.62 12.27 8.23
N LYS A 91 14.32 12.42 6.93
CA LYS A 91 13.27 13.33 6.44
C LYS A 91 12.24 12.59 5.60
N HIS A 92 10.96 12.79 5.95
CA HIS A 92 9.86 12.45 5.06
C HIS A 92 9.70 13.52 3.98
N LYS A 93 9.46 13.06 2.75
CA LYS A 93 9.06 13.92 1.64
C LYS A 93 7.78 13.42 1.00
N VAL A 94 6.95 14.36 0.56
CA VAL A 94 5.72 14.07 -0.17
C VAL A 94 5.91 14.51 -1.60
N LEU A 95 5.78 13.56 -2.53
CA LEU A 95 5.82 13.77 -3.96
C LEU A 95 4.40 13.84 -4.50
N CYS A 96 4.08 14.89 -5.27
CA CYS A 96 2.76 15.13 -5.84
C CYS A 96 2.82 15.41 -7.33
N MET A 97 1.82 14.89 -8.04
CA MET A 97 1.70 14.95 -9.50
C MET A 97 0.23 15.14 -9.88
N PRO A 98 -0.07 15.72 -11.05
CA PRO A 98 -1.43 15.81 -11.53
C PRO A 98 -1.98 14.42 -11.88
N PHE A 99 -3.28 14.24 -11.67
CA PHE A 99 -3.99 13.00 -12.01
C PHE A 99 -4.65 13.11 -13.38
N ASN A 100 -4.62 12.04 -14.18
CA ASN A 100 -5.18 12.00 -15.54
C ASN A 100 -4.64 13.06 -16.51
N GLU A 101 -3.49 13.64 -16.20
CA GLU A 101 -2.75 14.58 -17.04
C GLU A 101 -1.33 14.06 -17.27
N THR A 102 -0.69 14.52 -18.33
CA THR A 102 0.72 14.16 -18.58
C THR A 102 1.61 14.86 -17.56
N VAL A 103 2.43 14.07 -16.89
CA VAL A 103 3.40 14.52 -15.89
C VAL A 103 4.70 14.87 -16.60
N ASP A 104 5.05 16.14 -16.58
CA ASP A 104 6.36 16.71 -16.94
C ASP A 104 6.98 17.47 -15.76
N GLU A 105 6.14 17.92 -14.83
CA GLU A 105 6.51 18.60 -13.60
C GLU A 105 5.80 17.99 -12.38
N CYS A 106 6.52 17.99 -11.26
CA CYS A 106 6.06 17.47 -9.97
C CYS A 106 6.19 18.54 -8.89
N ARG A 107 5.59 18.28 -7.74
CA ARG A 107 5.74 19.08 -6.52
C ARG A 107 6.28 18.20 -5.40
N VAL A 108 7.31 18.66 -4.71
CA VAL A 108 7.88 17.97 -3.56
C VAL A 108 7.79 18.86 -2.33
N LEU A 109 7.35 18.28 -1.21
CA LEU A 109 7.32 18.92 0.08
C LEU A 109 8.14 18.09 1.08
N THR A 110 9.06 18.72 1.80
CA THR A 110 9.74 18.07 2.94
C THR A 110 8.97 18.35 4.23
N LEU A 111 8.52 17.31 4.92
CA LEU A 111 7.77 17.45 6.18
C LEU A 111 8.68 17.99 7.30
N GLY A 112 8.11 18.83 8.16
CA GLY A 112 8.83 19.46 9.28
C GLY A 112 9.82 20.56 8.87
N SER A 113 9.84 20.99 7.61
CA SER A 113 10.60 22.17 7.19
C SER A 113 9.82 23.44 7.51
N ALA A 114 10.51 24.46 8.04
CA ALA A 114 9.91 25.76 8.38
C ALA A 114 9.28 26.48 7.16
N GLN A 115 9.66 26.06 5.95
CA GLN A 115 9.19 26.68 4.71
C GLN A 115 7.89 26.09 4.16
N GLY A 116 7.43 24.92 4.60
CA GLY A 116 6.07 24.40 4.35
C GLY A 116 5.55 24.47 2.90
N SER A 117 6.43 24.69 1.93
CA SER A 117 6.09 25.12 0.57
C SER A 117 6.51 24.07 -0.43
N TRP A 118 5.65 23.89 -1.42
CA TRP A 118 5.85 22.92 -2.48
C TRP A 118 6.93 23.41 -3.42
N ARG A 119 7.97 22.61 -3.61
CA ARG A 119 9.05 22.90 -4.55
C ARG A 119 8.75 22.23 -5.88
N LYS A 120 8.86 23.00 -6.98
CA LYS A 120 8.74 22.46 -8.35
C LYS A 120 9.99 21.65 -8.70
N ILE A 121 9.78 20.46 -9.27
CA ILE A 121 10.83 19.60 -9.83
C ILE A 121 10.37 19.11 -11.19
N LYS A 122 11.27 19.06 -12.17
CA LYS A 122 11.00 18.51 -13.49
C LYS A 122 11.34 17.03 -13.53
N THR A 123 10.53 16.25 -14.22
CA THR A 123 10.86 14.87 -14.60
C THR A 123 11.36 14.88 -16.04
N ASN A 124 12.40 14.11 -16.33
CA ASN A 124 12.88 13.90 -17.71
C ASN A 124 12.03 12.85 -18.45
N HIS A 125 10.99 12.33 -17.81
CA HIS A 125 10.09 11.30 -18.32
C HIS A 125 8.68 11.84 -18.37
N LYS A 126 7.99 11.61 -19.50
CA LYS A 126 6.55 11.86 -19.65
C LYS A 126 5.80 10.58 -19.35
N TYR A 127 4.80 10.66 -18.48
CA TYR A 127 3.92 9.56 -18.08
C TYR A 127 2.67 10.14 -17.43
N LEU A 128 1.71 9.29 -17.06
CA LEU A 128 0.50 9.73 -16.36
C LEU A 128 -0.07 8.68 -15.42
N PHE A 129 -1.05 9.10 -14.63
CA PHE A 129 -1.82 8.24 -13.74
C PHE A 129 -3.27 8.13 -14.19
N ARG A 130 -3.73 6.91 -14.45
CA ARG A 130 -5.14 6.60 -14.76
C ARG A 130 -5.95 6.14 -13.56
N SER A 131 -5.27 5.89 -12.43
CA SER A 131 -5.90 5.35 -11.23
C SER A 131 -5.34 5.98 -9.96
N TYR A 132 -6.22 6.49 -9.10
CA TYR A 132 -5.87 6.85 -7.72
C TYR A 132 -5.41 5.63 -6.91
N TYR A 133 -5.70 4.42 -7.40
CA TYR A 133 -5.28 3.15 -6.84
C TYR A 133 -3.95 2.68 -7.43
N THR A 134 -3.09 3.60 -7.86
CA THR A 134 -1.72 3.27 -8.26
C THR A 134 -0.99 2.60 -7.10
N SER A 135 -0.26 1.51 -7.37
CA SER A 135 0.59 0.88 -6.36
C SER A 135 1.89 1.67 -6.21
N TYR A 136 2.31 1.90 -4.98
CA TYR A 136 3.61 2.47 -4.66
C TYR A 136 4.22 1.79 -3.43
N ASN A 137 5.52 1.98 -3.22
CA ASN A 137 6.23 1.63 -2.00
C ASN A 137 7.46 2.53 -1.81
N CYS A 138 7.99 2.66 -0.60
CA CYS A 138 9.22 3.39 -0.33
C CYS A 138 10.21 2.44 0.35
N ILE A 139 11.30 2.10 -0.33
CA ILE A 139 12.26 1.09 0.10
C ILE A 139 13.65 1.73 0.06
N ASN A 140 14.37 1.70 1.18
CA ASN A 140 15.77 2.16 1.29
C ASN A 140 16.03 3.56 0.70
N GLY A 141 15.13 4.52 0.93
CA GLY A 141 15.30 5.88 0.41
C GLY A 141 14.80 6.10 -1.01
N VAL A 142 14.24 5.08 -1.66
CA VAL A 142 13.71 5.18 -3.02
C VAL A 142 12.22 4.91 -3.03
N LEU A 143 11.47 5.86 -3.56
CA LEU A 143 10.05 5.73 -3.81
C LEU A 143 9.83 5.05 -5.17
N TYR A 144 9.07 3.96 -5.18
CA TYR A 144 8.70 3.23 -6.39
C TYR A 144 7.19 3.32 -6.60
N TYR A 145 6.74 3.65 -7.81
CA TYR A 145 5.31 3.71 -8.15
C TYR A 145 5.05 3.32 -9.60
N ILE A 146 3.89 2.70 -9.84
CA ILE A 146 3.47 2.31 -11.19
C ILE A 146 2.87 3.51 -11.92
N ALA A 147 3.18 3.69 -13.20
CA ALA A 147 2.58 4.73 -14.04
C ALA A 147 2.30 4.20 -15.45
N TYR A 148 1.64 5.01 -16.27
CA TYR A 148 1.37 4.71 -17.68
C TYR A 148 2.26 5.57 -18.57
N ALA A 149 2.91 4.97 -19.57
CA ALA A 149 3.87 5.67 -20.44
C ALA A 149 3.23 6.80 -21.28
N ASP A 150 1.99 6.63 -21.73
CA ASP A 150 1.28 7.61 -22.55
C ASP A 150 -0.25 7.56 -22.36
N GLN A 151 -0.99 8.35 -23.14
CA GLN A 151 -2.46 8.46 -23.09
C GLN A 151 -3.20 7.36 -23.86
N ASN A 152 -2.55 6.60 -24.73
CA ASN A 152 -3.18 5.56 -25.54
C ASN A 152 -3.64 4.41 -24.64
N GLU A 153 -4.81 3.83 -24.90
CA GLU A 153 -5.31 2.72 -24.07
C GLU A 153 -4.36 1.51 -24.03
N ASN A 154 -3.57 1.34 -25.09
CA ASN A 154 -2.52 0.32 -25.22
C ASN A 154 -1.16 0.72 -24.61
N ALA A 155 -1.07 1.87 -23.95
CA ALA A 155 0.15 2.34 -23.29
C ALA A 155 0.70 1.29 -22.33
N GLY A 156 1.98 0.98 -22.48
CA GLY A 156 2.68 0.12 -21.53
C GLY A 156 2.68 0.74 -20.13
N THR A 157 2.52 -0.11 -19.13
CA THR A 157 2.76 0.26 -17.73
C THR A 157 4.26 0.30 -17.46
N ILE A 158 4.72 1.30 -16.72
CA ILE A 158 6.12 1.52 -16.36
C ILE A 158 6.27 1.61 -14.84
N LEU A 159 7.46 1.29 -14.34
CA LEU A 159 7.83 1.54 -12.95
C LEU A 159 8.64 2.82 -12.92
N MET A 160 8.18 3.79 -12.14
CA MET A 160 8.98 4.97 -11.83
C MET A 160 9.66 4.78 -10.48
N SER A 161 10.90 5.21 -10.40
CA SER A 161 11.63 5.37 -9.15
C SER A 161 11.96 6.84 -8.93
N PHE A 162 11.92 7.27 -7.66
CA PHE A 162 12.30 8.60 -7.23
C PHE A 162 13.19 8.46 -5.99
N ASP A 163 14.46 8.82 -6.14
CA ASP A 163 15.41 8.87 -5.02
C ASP A 163 15.01 10.03 -4.12
N VAL A 164 14.61 9.75 -2.88
CA VAL A 164 14.01 10.75 -1.99
C VAL A 164 15.01 11.83 -1.61
N ARG A 165 16.29 11.50 -1.51
CA ARG A 165 17.35 12.42 -1.08
C ARG A 165 17.76 13.36 -2.20
N SER A 166 18.19 12.79 -3.31
CA SER A 166 18.69 13.51 -4.50
C SER A 166 17.57 14.05 -5.38
N GLU A 167 16.34 13.60 -5.16
CA GLU A 167 15.12 14.01 -5.88
C GLU A 167 15.20 13.75 -7.39
N LYS A 168 15.88 12.67 -7.77
CA LYS A 168 16.05 12.24 -9.16
C LYS A 168 15.08 11.12 -9.52
N PHE A 169 14.57 11.19 -10.75
CA PHE A 169 13.67 10.19 -11.31
C PHE A 169 14.43 9.23 -12.21
N HIS A 170 14.06 7.95 -12.16
CA HIS A 170 14.44 6.98 -13.18
C HIS A 170 13.23 6.14 -13.59
N MET A 171 13.10 5.91 -14.89
CA MET A 171 12.14 4.99 -15.45
C MET A 171 12.74 3.59 -15.53
N ILE A 172 12.02 2.60 -15.00
CA ILE A 172 12.39 1.19 -15.03
C ILE A 172 11.34 0.46 -15.86
N LYS A 173 11.78 -0.27 -16.88
CA LYS A 173 10.88 -1.08 -17.70
C LYS A 173 10.51 -2.36 -16.97
N PHE A 174 9.24 -2.73 -17.03
CA PHE A 174 8.82 -4.08 -16.67
C PHE A 174 9.20 -5.05 -17.80
N PRO A 175 9.46 -6.33 -17.50
CA PRO A 175 9.71 -7.35 -18.52
C PRO A 175 8.43 -7.80 -19.24
N TRP A 176 7.31 -7.11 -19.05
CA TRP A 176 6.03 -7.35 -19.74
C TRP A 176 5.29 -6.03 -19.99
N ASN A 177 4.38 -6.03 -20.97
CA ASN A 177 3.76 -4.79 -21.47
C ASN A 177 2.54 -4.32 -20.67
N ASN A 178 1.76 -5.23 -20.08
CA ASN A 178 0.55 -4.86 -19.33
C ASN A 178 0.50 -5.60 -17.98
N ILE A 179 0.59 -4.83 -16.89
CA ILE A 179 0.60 -5.37 -15.53
C ILE A 179 -0.81 -5.79 -15.06
N GLY A 180 -1.91 -5.24 -15.63
CA GLY A 180 -3.26 -5.60 -15.19
C GLY A 180 -3.46 -5.56 -13.67
N GLY A 181 -3.12 -4.44 -13.01
CA GLY A 181 -3.42 -4.26 -11.58
C GLY A 181 -2.37 -4.80 -10.58
N GLY A 182 -1.10 -4.78 -10.94
CA GLY A 182 0.00 -5.32 -10.13
C GLY A 182 0.29 -4.51 -8.88
N VAL A 183 0.84 -5.20 -7.90
CA VAL A 183 1.00 -4.70 -6.53
C VAL A 183 2.46 -4.72 -6.13
N LEU A 184 3.00 -3.56 -5.77
CA LEU A 184 4.37 -3.40 -5.30
C LEU A 184 4.45 -3.72 -3.80
N ARG A 185 5.40 -4.60 -3.43
CA ARG A 185 5.67 -5.01 -2.06
C ARG A 185 7.18 -5.16 -1.84
N LEU A 186 7.56 -5.12 -0.56
CA LEU A 186 8.89 -5.52 -0.13
C LEU A 186 8.95 -7.05 -0.05
N TYR A 187 9.99 -7.65 -0.60
CA TYR A 187 10.28 -9.08 -0.50
C TYR A 187 11.78 -9.26 -0.25
N GLU A 188 12.16 -9.82 0.90
CA GLU A 188 13.57 -10.07 1.27
C GLU A 188 14.47 -8.81 1.10
N GLY A 189 13.95 -7.64 1.47
CA GLY A 189 14.68 -6.36 1.34
C GLY A 189 14.67 -5.75 -0.07
N MET A 190 14.12 -6.45 -1.06
CA MET A 190 14.05 -6.00 -2.45
C MET A 190 12.64 -5.57 -2.85
N LEU A 191 12.54 -4.71 -3.86
CA LEU A 191 11.25 -4.38 -4.47
C LEU A 191 10.76 -5.58 -5.28
N ALA A 192 9.51 -5.95 -5.08
CA ALA A 192 8.86 -6.97 -5.89
C ALA A 192 7.47 -6.52 -6.37
N CYS A 193 7.11 -6.94 -7.58
CA CYS A 193 5.83 -6.69 -8.22
C CYS A 193 5.06 -8.00 -8.34
N PHE A 194 3.89 -8.05 -7.71
CA PHE A 194 2.97 -9.16 -7.84
C PHE A 194 2.18 -9.05 -9.13
N ARG A 195 2.21 -10.13 -9.93
CA ARG A 195 1.38 -10.31 -11.10
C ARG A 195 0.56 -11.59 -10.96
N SER A 196 -0.75 -11.48 -11.16
CA SER A 196 -1.58 -12.66 -11.37
C SER A 196 -1.40 -13.15 -12.80
N ASN A 197 -1.05 -14.41 -12.97
CA ASN A 197 -1.04 -15.05 -14.27
C ASN A 197 -2.43 -15.65 -14.48
N TYR A 198 -3.37 -14.86 -14.99
CA TYR A 198 -4.76 -15.30 -15.23
C TYR A 198 -5.46 -15.93 -14.01
N PRO A 199 -6.77 -16.22 -14.09
CA PRO A 199 -7.44 -16.99 -13.05
C PRO A 199 -7.00 -18.47 -13.12
N GLY A 200 -6.03 -18.87 -12.28
CA GLY A 200 -5.69 -20.28 -12.06
C GLY A 200 -4.24 -20.69 -12.23
N ASP A 201 -3.39 -19.83 -12.83
CA ASP A 201 -1.99 -20.22 -13.14
C ASP A 201 -0.99 -19.77 -12.06
N GLY A 202 -1.48 -19.49 -10.86
CA GLY A 202 -0.67 -19.02 -9.74
C GLY A 202 -0.28 -17.55 -9.82
N ILE A 203 0.67 -17.17 -8.98
CA ILE A 203 1.18 -15.80 -8.87
C ILE A 203 2.66 -15.81 -9.23
N THR A 204 3.07 -14.89 -10.10
CA THR A 204 4.49 -14.58 -10.27
C THR A 204 4.83 -13.33 -9.49
N LEU A 205 5.80 -13.48 -8.61
CA LEU A 205 6.48 -12.36 -7.96
C LEU A 205 7.71 -12.01 -8.79
N TRP A 206 7.71 -10.82 -9.38
CA TRP A 206 8.85 -10.30 -10.12
C TRP A 206 9.69 -9.43 -9.20
N ILE A 207 10.91 -9.86 -8.91
CA ILE A 207 11.82 -9.20 -7.99
C ILE A 207 12.78 -8.33 -8.81
N LEU A 208 12.89 -7.05 -8.46
CA LEU A 208 13.80 -6.12 -9.13
C LEU A 208 15.22 -6.36 -8.62
N GLN A 209 16.07 -6.93 -9.48
CA GLN A 209 17.47 -7.26 -9.16
C GLN A 209 18.41 -6.07 -9.38
N ASP A 210 18.22 -5.35 -10.48
CA ASP A 210 19.02 -4.19 -10.84
C ASP A 210 18.11 -3.14 -11.48
N ALA A 211 17.94 -2.01 -10.79
CA ALA A 211 17.09 -0.91 -11.23
C ALA A 211 17.65 -0.19 -12.45
N GLU A 212 18.98 -0.06 -12.58
CA GLU A 212 19.63 0.67 -13.66
C GLU A 212 19.65 -0.15 -14.95
N LYS A 213 19.90 -1.46 -14.84
CA LYS A 213 19.91 -2.39 -15.97
C LYS A 213 18.52 -2.98 -16.28
N HIS A 214 17.51 -2.61 -15.50
CA HIS A 214 16.13 -3.07 -15.63
C HIS A 214 16.01 -4.61 -15.53
N VAL A 215 16.82 -5.23 -14.68
CA VAL A 215 16.87 -6.69 -14.53
C VAL A 215 15.87 -7.14 -13.48
N TRP A 216 15.03 -8.10 -13.86
CA TRP A 216 14.02 -8.69 -12.99
C TRP A 216 14.15 -10.21 -12.98
N SER A 217 13.91 -10.82 -11.83
CA SER A 217 13.86 -12.28 -11.69
C SER A 217 12.44 -12.72 -11.32
N PRO A 218 11.81 -13.65 -12.08
CA PRO A 218 10.52 -14.19 -11.70
C PRO A 218 10.68 -15.24 -10.61
N LYS A 219 9.75 -15.23 -9.65
CA LYS A 219 9.54 -16.29 -8.68
C LYS A 219 8.08 -16.71 -8.71
N ASN A 220 7.84 -17.94 -9.12
CA ASN A 220 6.49 -18.47 -9.27
C ASN A 220 6.03 -19.12 -7.97
N PHE A 221 4.80 -18.81 -7.60
CA PHE A 221 4.11 -19.43 -6.48
C PHE A 221 2.85 -20.09 -7.01
N LEU A 222 2.71 -21.38 -6.71
CA LEU A 222 1.40 -22.02 -6.78
C LEU A 222 0.52 -21.30 -5.77
N VAL A 223 -0.68 -20.89 -6.17
CA VAL A 223 -1.62 -20.32 -5.21
C VAL A 223 -2.70 -21.37 -5.01
N PRO A 224 -2.85 -21.93 -3.80
CA PRO A 224 -3.90 -22.92 -3.53
C PRO A 224 -5.29 -22.28 -3.56
N PHE A 225 -5.34 -20.96 -3.43
CA PHE A 225 -6.53 -20.15 -3.56
C PHE A 225 -6.54 -19.52 -4.95
N TYR A 226 -7.62 -19.71 -5.69
CA TYR A 226 -7.97 -18.66 -6.64
C TYR A 226 -8.11 -17.37 -5.83
N TYR A 227 -8.23 -16.20 -6.48
CA TYR A 227 -8.79 -15.02 -5.81
C TYR A 227 -10.06 -15.35 -4.99
N TYR A 228 -10.72 -16.47 -5.32
CA TYR A 228 -11.68 -17.25 -4.55
C TYR A 228 -11.05 -18.36 -3.68
N ASP A 229 -11.24 -18.31 -2.36
CA ASP A 229 -11.31 -19.55 -1.58
C ASP A 229 -12.59 -20.28 -2.02
N ARG A 230 -12.46 -21.45 -2.65
CA ARG A 230 -13.60 -22.21 -3.20
C ARG A 230 -14.49 -22.79 -2.10
N SER A 231 -13.95 -23.03 -0.90
CA SER A 231 -14.69 -23.48 0.28
C SER A 231 -15.48 -22.33 0.93
N LEU A 232 -14.96 -21.09 0.86
CA LEU A 232 -15.60 -19.92 1.46
C LEU A 232 -16.39 -19.05 0.47
N LYS A 233 -16.17 -19.22 -0.83
CA LYS A 233 -16.70 -18.37 -1.91
C LYS A 233 -16.34 -16.87 -1.76
N ILE A 234 -15.15 -16.56 -1.27
CA ILE A 234 -14.74 -15.18 -0.90
C ILE A 234 -13.54 -14.71 -1.71
N ALA A 235 -13.65 -13.49 -2.25
CA ALA A 235 -12.56 -12.77 -2.88
C ALA A 235 -11.53 -12.28 -1.83
N CYS A 236 -10.22 -12.45 -2.06
CA CYS A 236 -9.16 -11.98 -1.15
C CYS A 236 -8.19 -10.99 -1.82
N ASN A 237 -7.71 -10.02 -1.04
CA ASN A 237 -6.69 -9.05 -1.42
C ASN A 237 -5.33 -9.45 -0.85
N LEU A 238 -4.28 -9.34 -1.66
CA LEU A 238 -2.89 -9.47 -1.21
C LEU A 238 -2.44 -8.19 -0.52
N ILE A 239 -2.11 -8.26 0.76
CA ILE A 239 -1.75 -7.09 1.57
C ILE A 239 -0.27 -6.99 1.89
N GLY A 240 0.50 -8.08 1.78
CA GLY A 240 1.93 -8.04 2.07
C GLY A 240 2.59 -9.41 2.08
N ILE A 241 3.86 -9.41 2.50
CA ILE A 241 4.67 -10.60 2.75
C ILE A 241 5.30 -10.40 4.13
N THR A 242 5.34 -11.45 4.93
CA THR A 242 6.01 -11.46 6.24
C THR A 242 7.53 -11.63 6.09
N ASP A 243 8.27 -11.40 7.16
CA ASP A 243 9.72 -11.67 7.20
C ASP A 243 10.06 -13.15 6.99
N SER A 244 9.14 -14.07 7.35
CA SER A 244 9.25 -15.51 7.07
C SER A 244 9.04 -15.86 5.58
N GLY A 245 8.60 -14.91 4.77
CA GLY A 245 8.26 -15.10 3.36
C GLY A 245 6.84 -15.62 3.11
N GLU A 246 5.97 -15.57 4.12
CA GLU A 246 4.56 -15.94 3.97
C GLU A 246 3.78 -14.81 3.29
N ILE A 247 2.95 -15.18 2.32
CA ILE A 247 2.10 -14.24 1.60
C ILE A 247 0.83 -14.00 2.40
N VAL A 248 0.52 -12.72 2.66
CA VAL A 248 -0.58 -12.32 3.52
C VAL A 248 -1.77 -11.86 2.71
N TYR A 249 -2.91 -12.50 2.93
CA TYR A 249 -4.18 -12.20 2.28
C TYR A 249 -5.25 -11.81 3.28
N VAL A 250 -6.15 -10.91 2.85
CA VAL A 250 -7.32 -10.52 3.62
C VAL A 250 -8.58 -10.57 2.75
N PRO A 251 -9.69 -11.11 3.27
CA PRO A 251 -10.98 -11.07 2.59
C PRO A 251 -11.39 -9.66 2.14
N VAL A 252 -11.81 -9.53 0.89
CA VAL A 252 -12.46 -8.33 0.32
C VAL A 252 -13.79 -8.07 1.03
N ARG A 253 -14.47 -9.15 1.44
CA ARG A 253 -15.78 -9.12 2.09
C ARG A 253 -15.80 -10.12 3.24
N PHE A 254 -16.35 -9.70 4.37
CA PHE A 254 -16.53 -10.58 5.52
C PHE A 254 -17.78 -10.19 6.31
N TYR A 255 -18.28 -11.15 7.08
CA TYR A 255 -19.47 -11.00 7.92
C TYR A 255 -19.21 -11.67 9.26
N LYS A 256 -19.47 -10.95 10.36
CA LYS A 256 -19.37 -11.42 11.75
C LYS A 256 -18.00 -11.91 12.24
N SER A 257 -16.99 -12.00 11.37
CA SER A 257 -15.61 -12.36 11.71
C SER A 257 -14.65 -11.65 10.78
N PHE A 258 -13.50 -11.23 11.30
CA PHE A 258 -12.37 -10.73 10.49
C PHE A 258 -11.20 -11.67 10.70
N TYR A 259 -10.56 -12.08 9.62
CA TYR A 259 -9.42 -12.97 9.66
C TYR A 259 -8.40 -12.63 8.59
N VAL A 260 -7.16 -13.03 8.84
CA VAL A 260 -6.04 -12.90 7.92
C VAL A 260 -5.58 -14.31 7.55
N ILE A 261 -5.32 -14.53 6.27
CA ILE A 261 -4.79 -15.79 5.75
C ILE A 261 -3.29 -15.58 5.49
N TYR A 262 -2.48 -16.47 6.04
CA TYR A 262 -1.04 -16.53 5.81
C TYR A 262 -0.76 -17.78 5.00
N TYR A 263 -0.11 -17.61 3.84
CA TYR A 263 0.26 -18.70 2.95
C TYR A 263 1.78 -18.85 2.92
N ASP A 264 2.28 -20.02 3.31
CA ASP A 264 3.67 -20.41 3.16
C ASP A 264 3.84 -21.08 1.78
N PRO A 265 4.44 -20.39 0.80
CA PRO A 265 4.65 -20.96 -0.53
C PRO A 265 5.69 -22.09 -0.56
N LYS A 266 6.63 -22.13 0.40
CA LYS A 266 7.69 -23.16 0.45
C LYS A 266 7.11 -24.50 0.89
N ARG A 267 6.18 -24.46 1.86
CA ARG A 267 5.51 -25.65 2.40
C ARG A 267 4.18 -25.95 1.70
N ASN A 268 3.72 -25.06 0.83
CA ASN A 268 2.40 -25.09 0.22
C ASN A 268 1.28 -25.30 1.24
N ARG A 269 1.34 -24.56 2.34
CA ARG A 269 0.35 -24.61 3.42
C ARG A 269 -0.11 -23.22 3.75
N PHE A 270 -1.33 -23.11 4.22
CA PHE A 270 -1.84 -21.86 4.75
C PHE A 270 -2.39 -22.08 6.16
N HIS A 271 -2.44 -21.00 6.91
CA HIS A 271 -3.17 -20.94 8.15
C HIS A 271 -3.99 -19.64 8.21
N ARG A 272 -5.04 -19.67 9.03
CA ARG A 272 -5.94 -18.54 9.24
C ARG A 272 -5.82 -18.10 10.68
N VAL A 273 -5.73 -16.79 10.87
CA VAL A 273 -5.78 -16.15 12.19
C VAL A 273 -7.04 -15.29 12.24
N GLU A 274 -7.91 -15.57 13.20
CA GLU A 274 -9.13 -14.80 13.41
C GLU A 274 -8.92 -13.78 14.53
N TYR A 275 -9.33 -12.54 14.23
CA TYR A 275 -9.17 -11.39 15.12
C TYR A 275 -10.53 -10.97 15.66
N LYS A 276 -10.75 -11.24 16.95
CA LYS A 276 -11.92 -10.80 17.69
C LYS A 276 -11.86 -9.29 17.95
N GLY A 277 -13.01 -8.66 18.15
CA GLY A 277 -13.20 -7.23 18.41
C GLY A 277 -13.31 -6.35 17.15
N ILE A 278 -13.03 -6.87 15.96
CA ILE A 278 -13.03 -6.09 14.71
C ILE A 278 -14.40 -6.12 14.02
N ALA A 279 -14.97 -7.32 13.87
CA ALA A 279 -16.17 -7.54 13.06
C ALA A 279 -17.20 -8.45 13.71
N ASP A 280 -17.01 -8.84 14.97
CA ASP A 280 -17.98 -9.62 15.73
C ASP A 280 -19.25 -8.82 16.08
N ASP A 281 -20.27 -9.52 16.59
CA ASP A 281 -21.57 -8.91 16.87
C ASP A 281 -21.47 -7.78 17.92
N GLU A 282 -20.61 -7.89 18.93
CA GLU A 282 -20.40 -6.85 19.94
C GLU A 282 -19.78 -5.58 19.34
N SER A 283 -18.69 -5.71 18.58
CA SER A 283 -18.02 -4.60 17.91
C SER A 283 -18.96 -3.93 16.91
N ARG A 284 -19.76 -4.71 16.18
CA ARG A 284 -20.74 -4.18 15.22
C ARG A 284 -21.86 -3.40 15.91
N LEU A 285 -22.36 -3.88 17.05
CA LEU A 285 -23.34 -3.17 17.86
C LEU A 285 -22.75 -1.85 18.37
N LYS A 286 -21.56 -1.91 18.98
CA LYS A 286 -20.84 -0.74 19.52
C LYS A 286 -20.59 0.34 18.46
N ASN A 287 -20.35 -0.06 17.22
CA ASN A 287 -20.00 0.84 16.13
C ASN A 287 -21.18 1.19 15.20
N GLY A 288 -22.41 0.75 15.51
CA GLY A 288 -23.61 1.05 14.72
C GLY A 288 -23.67 0.35 13.36
N LEU A 289 -22.96 -0.76 13.20
CA LEU A 289 -22.83 -1.53 11.94
C LEU A 289 -23.83 -2.71 11.89
N VAL A 290 -24.96 -2.62 12.57
CA VAL A 290 -25.92 -3.72 12.71
C VAL A 290 -26.48 -4.09 11.32
N ARG A 291 -26.29 -5.36 10.90
CA ARG A 291 -26.69 -5.95 9.59
C ARG A 291 -25.93 -5.53 8.30
N SER A 292 -24.97 -4.61 8.34
CA SER A 292 -24.19 -4.24 7.13
C SER A 292 -23.02 -5.20 6.84
N ARG A 293 -22.87 -5.66 5.58
CA ARG A 293 -21.63 -6.32 5.17
C ARG A 293 -20.50 -5.28 5.18
N LEU A 294 -19.34 -5.66 5.72
CA LEU A 294 -18.15 -4.83 5.65
C LEU A 294 -17.38 -5.19 4.38
N PHE A 295 -16.99 -4.16 3.64
CA PHE A 295 -16.26 -4.28 2.38
C PHE A 295 -14.96 -3.52 2.51
N ASN A 296 -13.87 -4.10 2.00
CA ASN A 296 -12.61 -3.41 1.76
C ASN A 296 -12.12 -2.56 2.94
N ILE A 297 -11.93 -3.15 4.14
CA ILE A 297 -11.19 -2.45 5.20
C ILE A 297 -9.81 -2.12 4.64
N PRO A 298 -9.39 -0.84 4.60
CA PRO A 298 -8.06 -0.48 4.18
C PRO A 298 -7.04 -0.98 5.20
N ILE A 299 -6.04 -1.71 4.73
CA ILE A 299 -5.03 -2.33 5.59
C ILE A 299 -3.66 -1.85 5.19
N VAL A 300 -2.88 -1.49 6.21
CA VAL A 300 -1.50 -1.10 6.08
C VAL A 300 -0.67 -2.11 6.88
N SER A 301 0.14 -2.88 6.17
CA SER A 301 1.09 -3.81 6.75
C SER A 301 2.39 -3.11 7.13
N ASN A 302 3.17 -3.73 8.03
CA ASN A 302 4.51 -3.29 8.44
C ASN A 302 4.56 -1.83 8.94
N HIS A 303 3.49 -1.38 9.58
CA HIS A 303 3.48 -0.09 10.25
C HIS A 303 4.35 -0.15 11.51
N MET A 304 5.10 0.91 11.76
CA MET A 304 5.88 1.10 12.99
C MET A 304 5.47 2.39 13.67
N GLU A 305 5.68 2.46 14.98
CA GLU A 305 5.36 3.67 15.73
C GLU A 305 6.27 4.83 15.33
N SER A 306 5.71 6.05 15.32
CA SER A 306 6.45 7.26 14.99
C SER A 306 6.05 8.42 15.89
N LEU A 307 7.05 9.06 16.50
CA LEU A 307 6.89 10.27 17.30
C LEU A 307 7.07 11.54 16.47
N VAL A 308 6.96 11.45 15.13
CA VAL A 308 6.97 12.65 14.28
C VAL A 308 5.72 13.47 14.55
N PHE A 309 5.93 14.68 15.06
CA PHE A 309 4.88 15.67 15.30
C PHE A 309 4.72 16.62 14.12
N PHE A 310 3.51 17.12 13.96
CA PHE A 310 3.12 18.13 12.98
C PHE A 310 1.91 18.92 13.45
#